data_AF-A0A9D6JJV0-F1
#
_entry.id   AF-A0A9D6JJV0-F1
#
_cell.length_a   1.000
_cell.length_b   1.000
_cell.length_c   1.000
_cell.angle_alpha   90.00
_cell.angle_beta   90.00
_cell.angle_gamma   90.00
#
_symmetry.space_group_name_H-M   'P 1'
#
loop_
_entity.id
_entity.type
_entity.pdbx_description
1 polymer ?
#
loop_
_entity_poly.entity_id
_entity_poly.type
_entity_poly.pdbx_seq_one_letter_code
_entity_poly.pdbx_strand_id
1 'polypeptide(L)'
;MLETFAPKDIEGLSKLAGLLAIPFFAAAVYVDFGLWVLERDPQLSWLATSSLAWLSIPAKVVAFFLGVFGVAILFELVRLAFSNFPRFYFFVGFSLLAFGVLGLGGLLPQATPTGLNVFWHLGCLCWGLDIFGVHREIDP
;
A
#
# COMPACT_ATOMS: atom_id res chain seq x y z
N MET A 1 1.84 25.49 23.36
CA MET A 1 2.54 25.99 22.16
C MET A 1 1.99 25.21 20.98
N LEU A 2 1.26 25.87 20.07
CA LEU A 2 0.84 25.27 18.81
C LEU A 2 2.07 25.26 17.90
N GLU A 3 2.72 24.11 17.77
CA GLU A 3 3.75 23.95 16.75
C GLU A 3 3.12 24.26 15.39
N THR A 4 3.62 25.31 14.75
CA THR A 4 3.11 25.76 13.46
C THR A 4 3.66 24.80 12.41
N PHE A 5 2.76 24.07 11.74
CA PHE A 5 3.08 23.17 10.64
C PHE A 5 3.96 23.91 9.62
N ALA A 6 5.22 23.50 9.49
CA ALA A 6 6.17 24.14 8.59
C ALA A 6 6.20 23.38 7.25
N PRO A 7 6.54 24.05 6.13
CA PRO A 7 6.63 23.41 4.82
C PRO A 7 7.59 22.20 4.78
N LYS A 8 8.65 22.22 5.60
CA LYS A 8 9.59 21.08 5.78
C LYS A 8 8.92 19.81 6.33
N ASP A 9 7.85 19.98 7.11
CA ASP A 9 7.10 18.84 7.68
C ASP A 9 6.28 18.15 6.58
N ILE A 10 5.87 18.89 5.54
CA ILE A 10 5.19 18.33 4.36
C ILE A 10 6.15 17.46 3.53
N GLU A 11 7.41 17.88 3.39
CA GLU A 11 8.42 17.11 2.65
C GLU A 11 8.79 15.80 3.39
N GLY A 12 9.00 15.88 4.70
CA GLY A 12 9.23 14.70 5.54
C GLY A 12 8.04 13.74 5.52
N LEU A 13 6.82 14.26 5.54
CA LEU A 13 5.60 13.47 5.44
C LEU A 13 5.45 12.78 4.09
N SER A 14 5.84 13.44 2.99
CA SER A 14 5.81 12.82 1.66
C SER A 14 6.82 11.69 1.50
N LYS A 15 8.04 11.86 2.04
CA LYS A 15 9.08 10.82 2.00
C LYS A 15 8.67 9.59 2.81
N LEU A 16 8.09 9.83 3.99
CA LEU A 16 7.52 8.75 4.81
C LEU A 16 6.32 8.09 4.11
N ALA A 17 5.47 8.87 3.45
CA ALA A 17 4.33 8.35 2.70
C ALA A 17 4.77 7.43 1.55
N GLY A 18 5.79 7.80 0.78
CA GLY A 18 6.36 6.93 -0.26
C GLY A 18 6.86 5.60 0.31
N LEU A 19 7.52 5.61 1.47
CA LEU A 19 7.99 4.40 2.16
C LEU A 19 6.83 3.49 2.63
N LEU A 20 5.71 4.09 3.03
CA LEU A 20 4.56 3.37 3.60
C LEU A 20 3.57 2.84 2.56
N ALA A 21 3.62 3.34 1.32
CA ALA A 21 2.70 2.90 0.26
C ALA A 21 2.77 1.39 0.01
N ILE A 22 3.99 0.84 -0.15
CA ILE A 22 4.19 -0.59 -0.40
C ILE A 22 3.72 -1.45 0.80
N PRO A 23 4.14 -1.17 2.06
CA PRO A 23 3.60 -1.86 3.23
C PRO A 23 2.08 -1.85 3.33
N PHE A 24 1.42 -0.73 3.04
CA PHE A 24 -0.04 -0.66 3.08
C PHE A 24 -0.70 -1.48 1.96
N PHE A 25 -0.19 -1.43 0.73
CA PHE A 25 -0.70 -2.30 -0.33
C PHE A 25 -0.46 -3.79 -0.04
N ALA A 26 0.69 -4.14 0.54
CA ALA A 26 0.97 -5.52 0.92
C ALA A 26 0.04 -6.00 2.04
N ALA A 27 -0.24 -5.15 3.03
CA ALA A 27 -1.23 -5.45 4.08
C ALA A 27 -2.65 -5.58 3.50
N ALA A 28 -3.04 -4.72 2.56
CA ALA A 28 -4.34 -4.78 1.91
C ALA A 28 -4.52 -6.09 1.14
N VAL A 29 -3.52 -6.46 0.33
CA VAL A 29 -3.50 -7.73 -0.41
C VAL A 29 -3.54 -8.92 0.55
N TYR A 30 -2.77 -8.87 1.64
CA TYR A 30 -2.77 -9.95 2.62
C TYR A 30 -4.12 -10.12 3.32
N VAL A 31 -4.84 -9.04 3.65
CA VAL A 31 -6.14 -9.17 4.32
C VAL A 31 -7.22 -9.66 3.36
N ASP A 32 -7.24 -9.15 2.13
CA ASP A 32 -8.32 -9.46 1.18
C ASP A 32 -8.12 -10.81 0.49
N PHE A 33 -6.87 -11.20 0.23
CA PHE A 33 -6.52 -12.43 -0.48
C PHE A 33 -5.81 -13.46 0.41
N GLY A 34 -5.43 -13.11 1.64
CA GLY A 34 -4.74 -14.03 2.53
C GLY A 34 -3.42 -14.54 1.96
N LEU A 35 -3.10 -15.78 2.31
CA LEU A 35 -1.98 -16.53 1.75
C LEU A 35 -2.44 -17.35 0.54
N TRP A 36 -3.15 -16.73 -0.41
CA TRP A 36 -3.70 -17.38 -1.60
C TRP A 36 -2.70 -18.27 -2.37
N VAL A 37 -1.41 -17.93 -2.33
CA VAL A 37 -0.32 -18.73 -2.94
C VAL A 37 -0.19 -20.11 -2.26
N LEU A 38 -0.40 -20.19 -0.95
CA LEU A 38 -0.38 -21.45 -0.20
C LEU A 38 -1.62 -22.30 -0.47
N GLU A 39 -2.76 -21.69 -0.77
CA GLU A 39 -4.02 -22.41 -1.02
C GLU A 39 -4.09 -22.99 -2.44
N ARG A 40 -3.37 -22.40 -3.40
CA ARG A 40 -3.37 -22.85 -4.80
C ARG A 40 -2.60 -24.14 -5.04
N ASP A 41 -1.57 -24.43 -4.25
CA ASP A 41 -0.73 -25.62 -4.43
C ASP A 41 -0.99 -26.63 -3.30
N PRO A 42 -1.37 -27.88 -3.60
CA PRO A 42 -1.64 -28.91 -2.59
C PRO A 42 -0.47 -29.18 -1.63
N GLN A 43 0.77 -29.08 -2.11
CA GLN A 43 1.97 -29.32 -1.29
C GLN A 43 2.22 -28.15 -0.34
N LEU A 44 2.07 -26.91 -0.83
CA LEU A 44 2.20 -25.70 0.00
C LEU A 44 1.06 -25.58 1.02
N SER A 45 -0.15 -25.97 0.62
CA SER A 45 -1.33 -26.01 1.48
C SER A 45 -1.09 -26.98 2.64
N TRP A 46 -0.62 -28.19 2.35
CA TRP A 46 -0.28 -29.19 3.37
C TRP A 46 0.80 -28.70 4.34
N LEU A 47 1.86 -28.05 3.84
CA LEU A 47 2.90 -27.45 4.68
C LEU A 47 2.32 -26.37 5.62
N ALA A 48 1.42 -25.54 5.10
CA ALA A 48 0.81 -24.42 5.83
C ALA A 48 -0.23 -24.86 6.87
N THR A 49 -0.90 -26.00 6.65
CA THR A 49 -1.91 -26.57 7.54
C THR A 49 -1.37 -27.66 8.46
N SER A 50 -0.07 -27.97 8.38
CA SER A 50 0.56 -28.99 9.22
C SER A 50 0.42 -28.64 10.72
N SER A 51 0.11 -29.65 11.53
CA SER A 51 0.02 -29.54 12.99
C SER A 51 1.36 -29.21 13.65
N LEU A 52 2.45 -29.41 12.92
CA LEU A 52 3.80 -29.07 13.35
C LEU A 52 4.04 -27.57 13.17
N ALA A 53 3.97 -26.81 14.27
CA ALA A 53 4.18 -25.36 14.29
C ALA A 53 5.52 -24.92 13.67
N TRP A 54 6.58 -25.71 13.84
CA TRP A 54 7.90 -25.45 13.28
C TRP A 54 7.96 -25.57 11.75
N LEU A 55 6.96 -26.20 11.13
CA LEU A 55 6.85 -26.34 9.68
C LEU A 55 5.85 -25.33 9.10
N SER A 56 4.71 -25.13 9.76
CA SER A 56 3.65 -24.24 9.28
C SER A 56 3.97 -22.75 9.47
N ILE A 57 4.67 -22.37 10.54
CA ILE A 57 5.05 -20.96 10.77
C ILE A 57 6.03 -20.48 9.69
N PRO A 58 7.17 -21.15 9.43
CA PRO A 58 8.09 -20.71 8.37
C PRO A 58 7.44 -20.66 6.99
N ALA A 59 6.57 -21.63 6.65
CA ALA A 59 5.86 -21.63 5.37
C ALA A 59 4.98 -20.37 5.19
N LYS A 60 4.24 -19.98 6.23
CA LYS A 60 3.42 -18.76 6.22
C LYS A 60 4.26 -17.49 6.17
N VAL A 61 5.37 -17.46 6.90
CA VAL A 61 6.32 -16.32 6.89
C VAL A 61 6.93 -16.15 5.51
N VAL A 62 7.44 -17.24 4.90
CA VAL A 62 8.00 -17.20 3.54
C VAL A 62 6.96 -16.75 2.52
N ALA A 63 5.74 -17.27 2.59
CA ALA A 63 4.66 -16.84 1.70
C ALA A 63 4.29 -15.36 1.89
N PHE A 64 4.29 -14.86 3.12
CA PHE A 64 4.10 -13.44 3.39
C PHE A 64 5.21 -12.59 2.75
N PHE A 65 6.48 -12.95 2.93
CA PHE A 65 7.61 -12.25 2.31
C PHE A 65 7.54 -12.26 0.78
N LEU A 66 7.19 -13.40 0.18
CA LEU A 66 6.99 -13.51 -1.26
C LEU A 66 5.82 -12.64 -1.74
N GLY A 67 4.73 -12.57 -0.96
CA GLY A 67 3.59 -11.69 -1.23
C GLY A 67 4.00 -10.21 -1.21
N VAL A 68 4.70 -9.78 -0.16
CA VAL A 68 5.24 -8.41 -0.05
C VAL A 68 6.16 -8.10 -1.23
N PHE A 69 7.06 -9.02 -1.58
CA PHE A 69 7.98 -8.86 -2.72
C PHE A 69 7.23 -8.74 -4.05
N GLY A 70 6.21 -9.56 -4.28
CA GLY A 70 5.36 -9.47 -5.47
C GLY A 70 4.62 -8.15 -5.57
N VAL A 71 4.08 -7.64 -4.47
CA VAL A 71 3.43 -6.32 -4.41
C VAL A 71 4.44 -5.20 -4.69
N ALA A 72 5.65 -5.28 -4.13
CA ALA A 72 6.69 -4.28 -4.39
C ALA A 72 7.09 -4.23 -5.88
N ILE A 73 7.28 -5.39 -6.53
CA ILE A 73 7.56 -5.44 -7.97
C ILE A 73 6.41 -4.84 -8.76
N LEU A 74 5.17 -5.25 -8.47
CA LEU A 74 4.00 -4.75 -9.19
C LEU A 74 3.86 -3.23 -9.04
N PHE A 75 4.06 -2.72 -7.83
CA PHE A 75 4.04 -1.29 -7.54
C PHE A 75 5.06 -0.53 -8.39
N GLU A 76 6.32 -0.97 -8.42
CA GLU A 76 7.37 -0.32 -9.22
C GLU A 76 7.10 -0.40 -10.73
N LEU A 77 6.57 -1.52 -11.22
CA LEU A 77 6.16 -1.64 -12.63
C LEU A 77 5.06 -0.65 -13.00
N VAL A 78 4.05 -0.51 -12.14
CA VAL A 78 2.94 0.43 -12.37
C VAL A 78 3.43 1.88 -12.27
N ARG A 79 4.28 2.18 -11.29
CA ARG A 79 4.93 3.50 -11.14
C ARG A 79 5.71 3.87 -12.40
N LEU A 80 6.55 2.96 -12.89
CA LEU A 80 7.35 3.17 -14.10
C LEU A 80 6.49 3.30 -15.36
N ALA A 81 5.38 2.56 -15.44
CA ALA A 81 4.45 2.67 -16.56
C ALA A 81 3.82 4.08 -16.63
N PHE A 82 3.37 4.61 -15.49
CA PHE A 82 2.74 5.92 -15.44
C PHE A 82 3.71 7.09 -15.47
N SER A 83 4.95 6.93 -14.99
CA SER A 83 5.96 8.00 -15.04
C SER A 83 6.32 8.44 -16.46
N ASN A 84 6.09 7.59 -17.47
CA ASN A 84 6.24 7.95 -18.89
C ASN A 84 5.20 8.99 -19.37
N PHE A 85 4.14 9.24 -18.60
CA PHE A 85 3.04 10.12 -18.96
C PHE A 85 2.77 11.14 -17.83
N PRO A 86 3.59 12.20 -17.67
CA PRO A 86 3.58 13.06 -16.49
C PRO A 86 2.22 13.72 -16.20
N ARG A 87 1.50 14.17 -17.25
CA ARG A 87 0.15 14.75 -17.08
C ARG A 87 -0.87 13.74 -16.58
N PHE A 88 -0.78 12.50 -17.06
CA PHE A 88 -1.65 11.41 -16.61
C PHE A 88 -1.28 10.99 -15.19
N TYR A 89 0.02 10.90 -14.89
CA TYR A 89 0.52 10.54 -13.57
C TYR A 89 0.08 11.54 -12.49
N PHE A 90 0.05 12.83 -12.82
CA PHE A 90 -0.51 13.87 -11.96
C PHE A 90 -2.01 13.68 -11.67
N PHE A 91 -2.81 13.34 -12.69
CA PHE A 91 -4.23 13.01 -12.52
C PHE A 91 -4.44 11.74 -11.67
N VAL A 92 -3.59 10.72 -11.86
CA VAL A 92 -3.57 9.51 -11.03
C VAL A 92 -3.29 9.87 -9.58
N GLY A 93 -2.30 10.74 -9.31
CA GLY A 93 -2.00 11.23 -7.97
C GLY A 93 -3.20 11.86 -7.27
N PHE A 94 -3.92 12.76 -7.95
CA PHE A 94 -5.15 13.36 -7.40
C PHE A 94 -6.24 12.33 -7.15
N SER A 95 -6.41 11.38 -8.06
CA SER A 95 -7.40 10.31 -7.92
C SER A 95 -7.09 9.40 -6.72
N LEU A 96 -5.81 9.06 -6.52
CA LEU A 96 -5.32 8.28 -5.39
C LEU A 96 -5.50 9.01 -4.06
N LEU A 97 -5.22 10.32 -4.01
CA LEU A 97 -5.47 11.14 -2.82
C LEU A 97 -6.96 11.20 -2.49
N ALA A 98 -7.82 11.47 -3.48
CA ALA A 98 -9.26 11.51 -3.28
C ALA A 98 -9.79 10.17 -2.76
N PHE A 99 -9.37 9.06 -3.37
CA PHE A 99 -9.73 7.72 -2.94
C PHE A 99 -9.21 7.38 -1.53
N GLY A 100 -7.98 7.79 -1.21
CA GLY A 100 -7.41 7.59 0.12
C GLY A 100 -8.15 8.35 1.21
N VAL A 101 -8.55 9.60 0.94
CA VAL A 101 -9.35 10.43 1.87
C VAL A 101 -10.74 9.84 2.08
N LEU A 102 -11.36 9.24 1.06
CA LEU A 102 -12.65 8.54 1.24
C LEU A 102 -12.58 7.44 2.31
N GLY A 103 -11.45 6.72 2.39
CA GLY A 103 -11.24 5.70 3.43
C GLY A 103 -11.11 6.26 4.84
N LEU A 104 -10.56 7.46 4.99
CA LEU A 104 -10.56 8.17 6.27
C LEU A 104 -11.99 8.57 6.68
N GLY A 105 -12.84 8.91 5.70
CA GLY A 105 -14.26 9.09 5.91
C GLY A 105 -14.94 7.84 6.49
N GLY A 106 -14.54 6.64 6.02
CA GLY A 106 -15.00 5.35 6.55
C GLY A 106 -14.66 5.07 8.02
N LEU A 107 -13.71 5.80 8.62
CA LEU A 107 -13.42 5.76 10.06
C LEU A 107 -14.39 6.61 10.88
N LEU A 108 -15.25 7.40 10.24
CA LEU A 108 -16.28 8.17 10.91
C LEU A 108 -17.48 7.27 11.24
N PRO A 109 -18.07 7.37 12.45
CA PRO A 109 -19.17 6.51 12.91
C PRO A 109 -20.45 6.50 12.04
N GLN A 110 -20.55 7.42 11.07
CA GLN A 110 -21.71 7.67 10.22
C GLN A 110 -21.45 7.33 8.74
N ALA A 111 -20.23 6.92 8.38
CA ALA A 111 -19.89 6.63 6.99
C ALA A 111 -20.28 5.20 6.61
N THR A 112 -20.81 5.04 5.40
CA THR A 112 -21.10 3.72 4.83
C THR A 112 -19.77 3.00 4.58
N PRO A 113 -19.61 1.74 5.04
CA PRO A 113 -18.39 0.99 4.77
C PRO A 113 -18.21 0.85 3.26
N THR A 114 -17.05 1.26 2.75
CA THR A 114 -16.72 1.27 1.32
C THR A 114 -16.57 -0.13 0.72
N GLY A 115 -16.72 -1.19 1.52
CA GLY A 115 -16.53 -2.59 1.13
C GLY A 115 -15.05 -2.97 0.86
N LEU A 116 -14.14 -1.99 0.91
CA LEU A 116 -12.71 -2.17 0.75
C LEU A 116 -12.01 -1.98 2.09
N ASN A 117 -10.95 -2.75 2.28
CA ASN A 117 -10.10 -2.64 3.45
C ASN A 117 -9.43 -1.25 3.54
N VAL A 118 -9.37 -0.70 4.76
CA VAL A 118 -8.68 0.56 5.08
C VAL A 118 -7.24 0.63 4.55
N PHE A 119 -6.54 -0.50 4.48
CA PHE A 119 -5.17 -0.54 3.96
C PHE A 119 -5.07 -0.16 2.47
N TRP A 120 -6.10 -0.43 1.66
CA TRP A 120 -6.15 0.07 0.27
C TRP A 120 -6.19 1.59 0.24
N HIS A 121 -7.02 2.19 1.09
CA HIS A 121 -7.16 3.63 1.17
C HIS A 121 -5.88 4.30 1.68
N LEU A 122 -5.25 3.75 2.73
CA LEU A 122 -3.98 4.25 3.24
C LEU A 122 -2.86 4.13 2.21
N GLY A 123 -2.78 3.00 1.48
CA GLY A 123 -1.82 2.82 0.39
C GLY A 123 -2.00 3.85 -0.73
N CYS A 124 -3.25 4.08 -1.16
CA CYS A 124 -3.56 5.11 -2.16
C CYS A 124 -3.25 6.52 -1.66
N LEU A 125 -3.56 6.84 -0.39
CA LEU A 125 -3.23 8.14 0.20
C LEU A 125 -1.70 8.36 0.19
N CYS A 126 -0.96 7.35 0.67
CA CYS A 126 0.50 7.38 0.73
C CYS A 126 1.15 7.52 -0.64
N TRP A 127 0.69 6.76 -1.63
CA TRP A 127 1.20 6.84 -2.98
C TRP A 127 0.82 8.15 -3.68
N GLY A 128 -0.42 8.63 -3.48
CA GLY A 128 -0.83 9.94 -3.96
C GLY A 128 0.07 11.04 -3.43
N LEU A 129 0.40 11.03 -2.13
CA LEU A 129 1.32 11.99 -1.53
C LEU A 129 2.74 11.89 -2.12
N ASP A 130 3.26 10.67 -2.31
CA ASP A 130 4.57 10.43 -2.93
C ASP A 130 4.67 11.05 -4.34
N ILE A 131 3.62 10.90 -5.16
CA ILE A 131 3.57 11.48 -6.52
C ILE A 131 3.77 13.01 -6.48
N PHE A 132 3.11 13.69 -5.54
CA PHE A 132 3.21 15.16 -5.42
C PHE A 132 4.48 15.62 -4.69
N GLY A 133 5.03 14.81 -3.77
CA GLY A 133 6.32 15.12 -3.14
C GLY A 133 7.47 15.08 -4.11
N VAL A 134 7.51 14.06 -4.98
CA VAL A 134 8.55 13.92 -6.02
C VAL A 134 8.48 15.05 -7.05
N HIS A 135 7.28 15.55 -7.38
CA HIS A 135 7.14 16.68 -8.32
C HIS A 135 7.67 18.02 -7.79
N ARG A 136 7.78 18.20 -6.47
CA ARG A 136 8.38 19.41 -5.89
C ARG A 136 9.91 19.44 -5.97
N GLU A 137 10.57 18.30 -6.14
CA GLU A 137 12.03 18.25 -6.29
C GLU A 137 12.50 18.54 -7.74
N ILE A 138 11.58 18.54 -8.73
CA ILE A 138 11.91 18.65 -10.16
C ILE A 138 11.66 20.07 -10.73
N ASP A 139 10.83 20.89 -10.07
CA ASP A 139 10.69 22.32 -10.40
C ASP A 139 11.41 23.18 -9.33
N PRO A 140 12.60 23.76 -9.65
CA PRO A 140 13.27 24.75 -8.80
C PRO A 140 12.58 26.12 -8.80
#